data_AF-A0A9N7YXI9-F1
#
_entry.id   AF-A0A9N7YXI9-F1
#
_cell.length_a   1.000
_cell.length_b   1.000
_cell.length_c   1.000
_cell.angle_alpha   90.00
_cell.angle_beta   90.00
_cell.angle_gamma   90.00
#
_symmetry.space_group_name_H-M   'P 1'
#
loop_
_entity.id
_entity.type
_entity.pdbx_description
1 polymer ?
#
loop_
_entity_poly.entity_id
_entity_poly.type
_entity_poly.pdbx_seq_one_letter_code
_entity_poly.pdbx_strand_id
1 'polypeptide(L)'
;MRWICVYESVWSCSVTETRWSCPPAAGVEHIHIPLSDSPGSPLIDHFDRVSDIIQRTAEGGGRTLVHCNAGVSRSSALCIAFLMRHGGLSLLEAHGTVRTSRPMVRPNVGFWKQLIRYEMVLRGCNSVRMVPSSIGEIPDIYEEESRNMTAL
;
A
#
# COMPACT_ATOMS: atom_id res chain seq x y z
N MET A 1 7.19 14.53 -1.18
CA MET A 1 7.67 13.53 -0.18
C MET A 1 8.53 12.51 -0.90
N ARG A 2 9.86 12.48 -0.63
CA ARG A 2 10.79 11.52 -1.25
C ARG A 2 10.68 10.18 -0.52
N TRP A 3 9.98 9.22 -1.12
CA TRP A 3 10.02 7.82 -0.69
C TRP A 3 11.19 7.14 -1.40
N ILE A 4 12.29 6.97 -0.65
CA ILE A 4 13.52 6.15 -0.84
C ILE A 4 14.73 7.00 -0.47
N CYS A 5 15.18 6.90 0.77
CA CYS A 5 16.52 6.42 1.14
C CYS A 5 16.72 6.53 2.66
N VAL A 6 17.36 5.49 3.17
CA VAL A 6 17.53 5.11 4.57
C VAL A 6 18.63 5.97 5.20
N TYR A 7 18.33 7.19 5.63
CA TYR A 7 19.25 7.92 6.52
C TYR A 7 18.56 8.71 7.65
N GLU A 8 17.22 8.77 7.67
CA GLU A 8 16.47 9.50 8.70
C GLU A 8 15.19 8.77 9.15
N SER A 9 15.04 7.47 8.85
CA SER A 9 13.89 6.69 9.31
C SER A 9 14.16 6.11 10.69
N VAL A 10 13.25 6.35 11.64
CA VAL A 10 13.30 5.79 13.01
C VAL A 10 12.48 4.50 13.12
N TRP A 11 11.66 4.21 12.11
CA TRP A 11 10.85 2.99 12.05
C TRP A 11 10.80 2.39 10.63
N SER A 12 10.78 1.06 10.53
CA SER A 12 10.71 0.33 9.26
C SER A 12 9.70 -0.82 9.29
N CYS A 13 8.94 -0.97 8.20
CA CYS A 13 8.04 -2.10 7.94
C CYS A 13 8.46 -2.84 6.68
N SER A 14 8.73 -4.13 6.84
CA SER A 14 8.92 -5.07 5.73
C SER A 14 7.68 -5.95 5.55
N VAL A 15 7.18 -6.06 4.32
CA VAL A 15 6.07 -6.97 3.96
C VAL A 15 6.57 -7.97 2.92
N THR A 16 7.07 -9.10 3.40
CA THR A 16 7.73 -10.15 2.59
C THR A 16 7.52 -11.52 3.21
N GLU A 17 7.57 -12.59 2.43
CA GLU A 17 7.43 -13.97 2.94
C GLU A 17 8.61 -14.35 3.84
N THR A 18 9.83 -14.03 3.39
CA THR A 18 11.05 -14.29 4.14
C THR A 18 11.39 -13.11 5.03
N ARG A 19 11.88 -13.42 6.23
CA ARG A 19 12.54 -12.43 7.08
C ARG A 19 13.80 -11.94 6.38
N TRP A 20 14.00 -10.63 6.40
CA TRP A 20 15.24 -10.04 5.97
C TRP A 20 16.38 -10.52 6.88
N SER A 21 17.48 -11.00 6.27
CA SER A 21 18.61 -11.60 7.00
C SER A 21 19.55 -10.56 7.61
N CYS A 22 19.51 -9.30 7.14
CA CYS A 22 20.27 -8.22 7.73
C CYS A 22 19.56 -7.69 9.00
N PRO A 23 20.26 -7.54 10.13
CA PRO A 23 19.69 -6.88 11.28
C PRO A 23 19.29 -5.43 10.92
N PRO A 24 18.19 -4.90 11.51
CA PRO A 24 17.84 -3.49 11.36
C PRO A 24 19.01 -2.60 11.74
N ALA A 25 19.10 -1.42 11.11
CA ALA A 25 20.08 -0.41 11.53
C ALA A 25 19.90 -0.09 13.02
N ALA A 26 21.00 0.13 13.73
CA ALA A 26 20.97 0.46 15.15
C ALA A 26 20.09 1.69 15.40
N GLY A 27 19.15 1.59 16.35
CA GLY A 27 18.21 2.67 16.68
C GLY A 27 16.98 2.76 15.76
N VAL A 28 16.77 1.82 14.85
CA VAL A 28 15.57 1.74 14.01
C VAL A 28 14.67 0.60 14.50
N GLU A 29 13.46 0.94 14.93
CA GLU A 29 12.45 -0.07 15.23
C GLU A 29 11.96 -0.75 13.94
N HIS A 30 11.78 -2.07 13.98
CA HIS A 30 11.43 -2.84 12.79
C HIS A 30 10.26 -3.80 13.03
N ILE A 31 9.29 -3.80 12.11
CA ILE A 31 8.22 -4.78 12.05
C ILE A 31 8.28 -5.54 10.73
N HIS A 32 8.24 -6.87 10.81
CA HIS A 32 8.09 -7.75 9.66
C HIS A 32 6.68 -8.33 9.60
N ILE A 33 6.02 -8.16 8.46
CA ILE A 33 4.71 -8.74 8.14
C ILE A 33 4.96 -9.87 7.12
N PRO A 34 4.83 -11.14 7.55
CA PRO A 34 5.21 -12.30 6.74
C PRO A 34 4.13 -12.66 5.70
N LEU A 35 3.90 -11.80 4.71
CA LEU A 35 2.88 -11.99 3.67
C LEU A 35 3.47 -12.03 2.25
N SER A 36 2.95 -13.00 1.47
CA SER A 36 3.20 -13.10 0.03
C SER A 36 2.41 -12.06 -0.75
N ASP A 37 2.86 -11.75 -1.97
CA ASP A 37 2.14 -10.86 -2.90
C ASP A 37 1.00 -11.57 -3.63
N SER A 38 0.19 -12.32 -2.89
CA SER A 38 -0.92 -13.08 -3.43
C SER A 38 -2.24 -12.33 -3.21
N PRO A 39 -3.21 -12.44 -4.13
CA PRO A 39 -4.55 -11.86 -3.94
C PRO A 39 -5.28 -12.37 -2.69
N GLY A 40 -4.94 -13.57 -2.20
CA GLY A 40 -5.53 -14.16 -1.00
C GLY A 40 -4.85 -13.78 0.31
N SER A 41 -3.70 -13.10 0.27
CA SER A 41 -2.98 -12.70 1.49
C SER A 41 -3.80 -11.67 2.27
N PRO A 42 -4.04 -11.86 3.58
CA PRO A 42 -4.90 -10.98 4.37
C PRO A 42 -4.16 -9.71 4.83
N LEU A 43 -3.80 -8.84 3.88
CA LEU A 43 -3.08 -7.61 4.17
C LEU A 43 -3.94 -6.61 4.97
N ILE A 44 -5.26 -6.66 4.81
CA ILE A 44 -6.24 -5.83 5.52
C ILE A 44 -6.12 -5.92 7.04
N ASP A 45 -5.74 -7.08 7.57
CA ASP A 45 -5.56 -7.32 9.01
C ASP A 45 -4.42 -6.46 9.60
N HIS A 46 -3.59 -5.86 8.74
CA HIS A 46 -2.48 -5.01 9.13
C HIS A 46 -2.70 -3.52 8.84
N PHE A 47 -3.78 -3.14 8.13
CA PHE A 47 -4.02 -1.75 7.72
C PHE A 47 -4.05 -0.79 8.90
N ASP A 48 -4.86 -1.06 9.92
CA ASP A 48 -4.98 -0.18 11.09
C ASP A 48 -3.67 -0.10 11.86
N ARG A 49 -3.10 -1.26 12.23
CA ARG A 49 -1.88 -1.33 13.03
C ARG A 49 -0.71 -0.59 12.36
N VAL A 50 -0.49 -0.80 11.06
CA VAL A 50 0.60 -0.15 10.34
C VAL A 50 0.34 1.34 10.20
N SER A 51 -0.88 1.72 9.84
CA SER A 51 -1.26 3.14 9.69
C SER A 51 -1.07 3.91 10.99
N ASP A 52 -1.47 3.35 12.12
CA ASP A 52 -1.33 3.96 13.44
C ASP A 52 0.13 4.06 13.90
N ILE A 53 1.01 3.17 13.42
CA ILE A 53 2.45 3.30 13.68
C ILE A 53 3.06 4.40 12.82
N ILE A 54 2.75 4.45 11.52
CA ILE A 54 3.22 5.52 10.63
C ILE A 54 2.82 6.88 11.19
N GLN A 55 1.56 7.03 11.63
CA GLN A 55 1.06 8.27 12.22
C GLN A 55 1.83 8.66 13.48
N ARG A 56 1.96 7.75 14.45
CA ARG A 56 2.69 8.02 15.70
C ARG A 56 4.16 8.37 15.46
N THR A 57 4.81 7.68 14.52
CA THR A 57 6.18 8.00 14.14
C THR A 57 6.28 9.41 13.56
N ALA A 58 5.34 9.82 12.71
CA ALA A 58 5.32 11.16 12.14
C ALA A 58 5.06 12.25 13.20
N GLU A 59 4.13 12.01 14.14
CA GLU A 59 3.84 12.93 15.26
C GLU A 59 5.04 13.11 16.20
N GLY A 60 5.86 12.07 16.37
CA GLY A 60 7.13 12.14 17.10
C GLY A 60 8.28 12.82 16.34
N GLY A 61 8.03 13.36 15.14
CA GLY A 61 9.05 13.97 14.28
C GLY A 61 9.94 12.99 13.53
N GLY A 62 9.62 11.69 13.60
CA GLY A 62 10.34 10.62 12.93
C GLY A 62 9.88 10.39 11.49
N ARG A 63 10.55 9.44 10.82
CA ARG A 63 10.12 8.94 9.50
C ARG A 63 10.02 7.43 9.47
N THR A 64 9.12 6.95 8.63
CA THR A 64 8.81 5.54 8.45
C THR A 64 9.18 5.09 7.04
N LEU A 65 9.92 3.99 6.93
CA LEU A 65 10.10 3.26 5.68
C LEU A 65 9.10 2.10 5.62
N VAL A 66 8.29 2.02 4.57
CA VAL A 66 7.46 0.84 4.27
C VAL A 66 7.95 0.23 2.96
N HIS A 67 8.36 -1.03 2.99
CA HIS A 67 8.90 -1.71 1.82
C HIS A 67 8.41 -3.16 1.68
N CYS A 68 8.46 -3.64 0.45
CA CYS A 68 8.30 -5.05 0.09
C CYS A 68 9.39 -5.42 -0.93
N ASN A 69 9.27 -6.53 -1.64
CA ASN A 69 10.30 -6.95 -2.60
C ASN A 69 10.51 -5.95 -3.75
N ALA A 70 9.44 -5.52 -4.43
CA ALA A 70 9.51 -4.62 -5.59
C ALA A 70 9.07 -3.17 -5.29
N GLY A 71 8.45 -2.94 -4.13
CA GLY A 71 7.80 -1.67 -3.83
C GLY A 71 6.64 -1.33 -4.77
N VAL A 72 5.97 -2.35 -5.34
CA VAL A 72 4.90 -2.19 -6.35
C VAL A 72 3.52 -2.44 -5.76
N SER A 73 3.35 -3.52 -4.98
CA SER A 73 2.03 -3.99 -4.55
C SER A 73 1.86 -3.90 -3.02
N ARG A 74 2.35 -4.87 -2.24
CA ARG A 74 2.18 -4.93 -0.75
C ARG A 74 2.44 -3.61 0.00
N SER A 75 3.65 -3.05 -0.15
CA SER A 75 4.01 -1.82 0.58
C SER A 75 3.18 -0.62 0.11
N SER A 76 2.85 -0.55 -1.18
CA SER A 76 2.01 0.52 -1.71
C SER A 76 0.59 0.46 -1.13
N ALA A 77 0.01 -0.75 -1.00
CA ALA A 77 -1.31 -0.93 -0.41
C ALA A 77 -1.35 -0.47 1.07
N LEU A 78 -0.30 -0.76 1.86
CA LEU A 78 -0.19 -0.22 3.22
C LEU A 78 -0.10 1.31 3.25
N CYS A 79 0.66 1.93 2.34
CA CYS A 79 0.73 3.39 2.25
C CYS A 79 -0.61 4.01 1.85
N ILE A 80 -1.35 3.40 0.92
CA ILE A 80 -2.69 3.85 0.53
C ILE A 80 -3.65 3.75 1.73
N ALA A 81 -3.63 2.63 2.46
CA ALA A 81 -4.45 2.46 3.66
C ALA A 81 -4.17 3.54 4.72
N PHE A 82 -2.88 3.86 4.94
CA PHE A 82 -2.47 4.95 5.83
C PHE A 82 -3.03 6.30 5.40
N LEU A 83 -2.92 6.65 4.11
CA LEU A 83 -3.43 7.92 3.59
C LEU A 83 -4.96 8.03 3.67
N MET A 84 -5.69 6.91 3.52
CA MET A 84 -7.13 6.92 3.75
C MET A 84 -7.47 7.15 5.23
N ARG A 85 -6.81 6.42 6.14
CA ARG A 85 -7.11 6.46 7.58
C ARG A 85 -6.72 7.78 8.24
N HIS A 86 -5.47 8.22 8.06
CA HIS A 86 -4.91 9.38 8.75
C HIS A 86 -4.79 10.62 7.87
N GLY A 87 -4.78 10.44 6.54
CA GLY A 87 -4.82 11.56 5.58
C GLY A 87 -6.24 11.99 5.21
N GLY A 88 -7.27 11.22 5.58
CA GLY A 88 -8.67 11.52 5.27
C GLY A 88 -9.03 11.42 3.77
N LEU A 89 -8.14 10.87 2.96
CA LEU A 89 -8.32 10.75 1.51
C LEU A 89 -9.28 9.61 1.17
N SER A 90 -9.97 9.72 0.04
CA SER A 90 -10.61 8.57 -0.62
C SER A 90 -9.57 7.60 -1.17
N LEU A 91 -9.97 6.37 -1.49
CA LEU A 91 -9.09 5.37 -2.12
C LEU A 91 -8.50 5.88 -3.43
N LEU A 92 -9.31 6.53 -4.26
CA LEU A 92 -8.88 7.12 -5.52
C LEU A 92 -7.78 8.18 -5.30
N GLU A 93 -7.99 9.10 -4.36
CA GLU A 93 -7.04 10.16 -4.04
C GLU A 93 -5.75 9.62 -3.38
N ALA A 94 -5.89 8.66 -2.47
CA ALA A 94 -4.77 8.00 -1.80
C ALA A 94 -3.89 7.25 -2.80
N HIS A 95 -4.49 6.45 -3.69
CA HIS A 95 -3.76 5.79 -4.77
C HIS A 95 -3.09 6.80 -5.71
N GLY A 96 -3.80 7.86 -6.11
CA GLY A 96 -3.25 8.93 -6.94
C GLY A 96 -2.00 9.57 -6.32
N THR A 97 -2.09 9.91 -5.03
CA THR A 97 -0.98 10.50 -4.25
C THR A 97 0.25 9.59 -4.22
N VAL A 98 0.04 8.29 -3.98
CA VAL A 98 1.12 7.29 -3.96
C VAL A 98 1.72 7.12 -5.37
N ARG A 99 0.89 7.10 -6.42
CA ARG A 99 1.32 6.95 -7.81
C ARG A 99 2.11 8.16 -8.32
N THR A 100 1.76 9.38 -7.92
CA THR A 100 2.57 10.58 -8.21
C THR A 100 3.98 10.48 -7.62
N SER A 101 4.10 9.90 -6.42
CA SER A 101 5.40 9.69 -5.77
C SER A 101 6.18 8.51 -6.34
N ARG A 102 5.48 7.46 -6.80
CA ARG A 102 6.06 6.23 -7.35
C ARG A 102 5.19 5.69 -8.49
N PRO A 103 5.46 6.05 -9.76
CA PRO A 103 4.58 5.74 -10.90
C PRO A 103 4.33 4.24 -11.16
N MET A 104 5.23 3.37 -10.70
CA MET A 104 5.16 1.92 -10.89
C MET A 104 4.24 1.20 -9.89
N VAL A 105 3.58 1.91 -8.97
CA VAL A 105 2.69 1.28 -7.99
C VAL A 105 1.49 0.65 -8.67
N ARG A 106 1.23 -0.61 -8.30
CA ARG A 106 0.15 -1.42 -8.85
C ARG A 106 -0.16 -2.54 -7.86
N PRO A 107 -0.99 -2.29 -6.82
CA PRO A 107 -1.49 -3.34 -5.95
C PRO A 107 -2.10 -4.48 -6.76
N ASN A 108 -1.93 -5.72 -6.30
CA ASN A 108 -2.62 -6.84 -6.92
C ASN A 108 -4.15 -6.73 -6.72
N VAL A 109 -4.92 -7.48 -7.51
CA VAL A 109 -6.39 -7.41 -7.52
C VAL A 109 -7.04 -7.75 -6.17
N GLY A 110 -6.42 -8.62 -5.37
CA GLY A 110 -6.91 -8.96 -4.04
C GLY A 110 -6.70 -7.83 -3.04
N PHE A 111 -5.56 -7.14 -3.10
CA PHE A 111 -5.33 -5.95 -2.29
C PHE A 111 -6.22 -4.79 -2.70
N TRP A 112 -6.54 -4.63 -3.98
CA TRP A 112 -7.57 -3.68 -4.41
C TRP A 112 -8.92 -3.94 -3.75
N LYS A 113 -9.40 -5.20 -3.78
CA LYS A 113 -10.65 -5.59 -3.10
C LYS A 113 -10.60 -5.30 -1.60
N GLN A 114 -9.47 -5.55 -0.96
CA GLN A 114 -9.26 -5.25 0.45
C GLN A 114 -9.26 -3.75 0.74
N LEU A 115 -8.61 -2.93 -0.10
CA LEU A 115 -8.62 -1.47 0.02
C LEU A 115 -10.02 -0.87 -0.19
N ILE A 116 -10.77 -1.37 -1.17
CA ILE A 116 -12.17 -0.98 -1.39
C ILE A 116 -13.02 -1.32 -0.17
N ARG A 117 -12.87 -2.52 0.40
CA ARG A 117 -13.58 -2.89 1.64
C ARG A 117 -13.19 -1.97 2.80
N TYR A 118 -11.91 -1.60 2.89
CA TYR A 118 -11.43 -0.72 3.94
C TYR A 118 -11.97 0.71 3.81
N GLU A 119 -12.03 1.25 2.59
CA GLU A 119 -12.67 2.55 2.33
C GLU A 119 -14.15 2.55 2.76
N MET A 120 -14.90 1.51 2.40
CA MET A 120 -16.29 1.34 2.85
C MET A 120 -16.42 1.35 4.38
N VAL A 121 -15.50 0.70 5.10
CA VAL A 121 -15.50 0.69 6.57
C VAL A 121 -15.19 2.08 7.14
N LEU A 122 -14.24 2.80 6.55
CA LEU A 122 -13.84 4.13 7.04
C LEU A 122 -14.84 5.23 6.70
N ARG A 123 -15.51 5.14 5.55
CA ARG A 123 -16.27 6.26 4.95
C ARG A 123 -17.73 5.96 4.67
N GLY A 124 -18.14 4.69 4.63
CA GLY A 124 -19.49 4.28 4.23
C GLY A 124 -19.77 4.36 2.72
N CYS A 125 -18.76 4.67 1.90
CA CYS A 125 -18.85 4.71 0.45
C CYS A 125 -17.49 4.34 -0.19
N ASN A 126 -17.51 4.01 -1.49
CA ASN A 126 -16.30 3.66 -2.25
C ASN A 126 -16.09 4.62 -3.42
N SER A 127 -14.85 5.05 -3.64
CA SER A 127 -14.43 5.88 -4.78
C SER A 127 -13.88 5.07 -5.95
N VAL A 128 -13.58 3.78 -5.74
CA VAL A 128 -13.08 2.83 -6.74
C VAL A 128 -13.94 1.57 -6.69
N ARG A 129 -14.23 0.97 -7.84
CA ARG A 129 -14.94 -0.32 -7.94
C ARG A 129 -14.18 -1.31 -8.80
N MET A 130 -14.39 -2.60 -8.54
CA MET A 130 -13.93 -3.66 -9.42
C MET A 130 -14.85 -3.75 -10.63
N VAL A 131 -14.28 -3.90 -11.83
CA VAL A 131 -14.98 -4.06 -13.10
C VAL A 131 -14.42 -5.25 -13.88
N PRO A 132 -15.24 -5.93 -14.70
CA PRO A 132 -14.76 -7.00 -15.57
C PRO A 132 -13.89 -6.45 -16.69
N SER A 133 -12.84 -7.18 -17.06
CA SER A 133 -11.94 -6.90 -18.18
C SER A 133 -11.51 -8.20 -18.89
N SER A 134 -10.90 -8.09 -20.06
CA SER A 134 -10.35 -9.21 -20.84
C SER A 134 -9.33 -10.05 -20.08
N ILE A 135 -8.67 -9.47 -19.07
CA ILE A 135 -7.65 -10.10 -18.23
C ILE A 135 -8.14 -10.48 -16.82
N GLY A 136 -9.46 -10.45 -16.59
CA GLY A 136 -10.10 -10.68 -15.28
C GLY A 136 -10.64 -9.41 -14.63
N GLU A 137 -10.92 -9.46 -13.34
CA GLU A 137 -11.41 -8.28 -12.60
C GLU A 137 -10.27 -7.30 -12.31
N ILE A 138 -10.49 -6.03 -12.65
CA ILE A 138 -9.55 -4.93 -12.41
C ILE A 138 -10.27 -3.78 -11.71
N PRO A 139 -9.57 -2.90 -10.98
CA PRO A 139 -10.19 -1.65 -10.55
C PRO A 139 -10.48 -0.77 -11.78
N ASP A 140 -11.60 -0.06 -11.76
CA ASP A 140 -12.07 0.81 -12.86
C ASP A 140 -11.05 1.86 -13.31
N ILE A 141 -10.19 2.32 -12.41
CA ILE A 141 -9.08 3.23 -12.73
C ILE A 141 -8.06 2.66 -13.74
N TYR A 142 -8.07 1.35 -14.02
CA TYR A 142 -7.19 0.70 -15.00
C TYR A 142 -7.94 0.30 -16.29
N GLU A 143 -9.22 0.66 -16.42
CA GLU A 143 -10.04 0.21 -17.55
C GLU A 143 -9.49 0.70 -18.90
N GLU A 144 -9.16 1.98 -19.01
CA GLU A 144 -8.59 2.56 -20.24
C GLU A 144 -7.24 1.93 -20.61
N GLU A 145 -6.35 1.72 -19.62
CA GLU A 145 -5.07 1.02 -19.83
C GLU A 145 -5.31 -0.40 -20.37
N SER A 146 -6.32 -1.11 -19.85
CA SER A 146 -6.63 -2.48 -20.25
C SER A 146 -7.16 -2.59 -21.69
N ARG A 147 -7.98 -1.62 -22.13
CA ARG A 147 -8.49 -1.57 -23.52
C ARG A 147 -7.34 -1.40 -24.51
N ASN A 148 -6.38 -0.54 -24.19
CA ASN A 148 -5.23 -0.25 -25.06
C ASN A 148 -4.26 -1.44 -25.17
N MET A 149 -4.17 -2.26 -24.13
CA MET A 149 -3.32 -3.47 -24.12
C MET A 149 -3.94 -4.65 -24.89
N THR A 150 -5.24 -4.60 -25.17
CA THR A 150 -5.95 -5.60 -26.00
C THR A 150 -5.99 -5.19 -27.49
N ALA A 151 -5.55 -3.97 -27.81
CA ALA A 151 -5.53 -3.42 -29.17
C ALA A 151 -4.17 -3.58 -29.88
N LEU A 152 -3.24 -4.33 -29.27
CA LEU A 152 -1.94 -4.76 -29.81
C LEU A 152 -1.96 -6.27 -30.03
#